data_AF-A0A0F8Z366-F1
#
_entry.id   AF-A0A0F8Z366-F1
#
_cell.length_a   1.000
_cell.length_b   1.000
_cell.length_c   1.000
_cell.angle_alpha   90.00
_cell.angle_beta   90.00
_cell.angle_gamma   90.00
#
_symmetry.space_group_name_H-M   'P 1'
#
loop_
_entity.id
_entity.type
_entity.pdbx_description
1 polymer ?
#
loop_
_entity_poly.entity_id
_entity_poly.type
_entity_poly.pdbx_seq_one_letter_code
_entity_poly.pdbx_strand_id
1 'polypeptide(L)'
;MSKRYYWIKLSQNFFGLKEIKVLKKMENGSDYILFWQELLLASLDYTDETQKTGLLSFKENIPWSQELMEDVFGYSREIITGAMTMFKNLGMITVTESGEMWANDIERLIGKESDSAERVRKHRAKIKLLEDNSVTCNVTSNVTSNITGNKKCNVEMEMEME
;
A
#
# COMPACT_ATOMS: atom_id res chain seq x y z
N MET A 1 19.59 -7.19 -14.68
CA MET A 1 18.95 -6.58 -13.49
C MET A 1 17.54 -7.10 -13.41
N SER A 2 17.13 -7.71 -12.30
CA SER A 2 15.73 -8.11 -12.11
C SER A 2 14.86 -6.86 -11.93
N LYS A 3 13.66 -6.86 -12.51
CA LYS A 3 12.72 -5.75 -12.39
C LYS A 3 11.99 -5.88 -11.06
N ARG A 4 12.08 -4.87 -10.19
CA ARG A 4 11.24 -4.75 -9.00
C ARG A 4 10.00 -3.93 -9.35
N TYR A 5 8.84 -4.45 -8.99
CA TYR A 5 7.56 -3.75 -9.12
C TYR A 5 7.08 -3.33 -7.74
N TYR A 6 6.60 -2.08 -7.63
CA TYR A 6 6.02 -1.52 -6.41
C TYR A 6 4.57 -1.16 -6.69
N TRP A 7 3.66 -1.47 -5.76
CA TRP A 7 2.24 -1.12 -5.86
C TRP A 7 1.80 -0.31 -4.66
N ILE A 8 1.00 0.73 -4.91
CA ILE A 8 0.38 1.53 -3.84
C ILE A 8 -0.99 0.94 -3.55
N LYS A 9 -1.15 0.33 -2.37
CA LYS A 9 -2.45 -0.14 -1.90
C LYS A 9 -3.17 1.00 -1.19
N LEU A 10 -3.90 1.82 -1.95
CA LEU A 10 -4.72 2.90 -1.38
C LEU A 10 -5.95 2.31 -0.65
N SER A 11 -6.17 2.70 0.59
CA SER A 11 -7.38 2.31 1.34
C SER A 11 -8.63 2.80 0.61
N GLN A 12 -9.68 1.95 0.56
CA GLN A 12 -10.98 2.32 -0.01
C GLN A 12 -11.57 3.58 0.65
N ASN A 13 -11.21 3.84 1.92
CA ASN A 13 -11.68 4.99 2.69
C ASN A 13 -10.72 6.18 2.67
N PHE A 14 -9.69 6.20 1.82
CA PHE A 14 -8.69 7.29 1.80
C PHE A 14 -9.32 8.67 1.63
N PHE A 15 -10.18 8.85 0.62
CA PHE A 15 -10.91 10.11 0.42
C PHE A 15 -12.06 10.34 1.43
N GLY A 16 -12.33 9.34 2.28
CA GLY A 16 -13.28 9.43 3.38
C GLY A 16 -12.70 10.07 4.64
N LEU A 17 -11.37 10.07 4.78
CA LEU A 17 -10.63 10.64 5.90
C LEU A 17 -10.92 12.14 6.05
N LYS A 18 -10.99 12.62 7.30
CA LYS A 18 -11.39 14.01 7.60
C LYS A 18 -10.37 14.99 7.04
N GLU A 19 -9.10 14.66 7.18
CA GLU A 19 -7.94 15.43 6.74
C GLU A 19 -7.96 15.58 5.21
N ILE A 20 -8.14 14.47 4.49
CA ILE A 20 -8.22 14.45 3.02
C ILE A 20 -9.43 15.24 2.52
N LYS A 21 -10.58 15.16 3.21
CA LYS A 21 -11.76 15.97 2.87
C LYS A 21 -11.54 17.46 3.06
N VAL A 22 -10.76 17.85 4.07
CA VAL A 22 -10.40 19.25 4.29
C VAL A 22 -9.48 19.73 3.18
N LEU A 23 -8.42 18.99 2.88
CA LEU A 23 -7.48 19.33 1.81
C LEU A 23 -8.20 19.46 0.47
N LYS A 24 -9.10 18.52 0.13
CA LYS A 24 -9.84 18.52 -1.15
C LYS A 24 -10.68 19.79 -1.39
N LYS A 25 -11.09 20.51 -0.33
CA LYS A 25 -11.88 21.74 -0.45
C LYS A 25 -11.05 22.99 -0.71
N MET A 26 -9.73 22.91 -0.61
CA MET A 26 -8.83 24.03 -0.79
C MET A 26 -8.55 24.29 -2.27
N GLU A 27 -8.14 25.51 -2.60
CA GLU A 27 -7.84 25.95 -3.97
C GLU A 27 -6.74 25.09 -4.64
N ASN A 28 -5.71 24.69 -3.88
CA ASN A 28 -4.65 23.77 -4.33
C ASN A 28 -4.79 22.36 -3.72
N GLY A 29 -6.02 21.97 -3.38
CA GLY A 29 -6.30 20.74 -2.63
C GLY A 29 -5.84 19.47 -3.32
N SER A 30 -5.94 19.41 -4.65
CA SER A 30 -5.49 18.27 -5.44
C SER A 30 -3.98 18.07 -5.36
N ASP A 31 -3.22 19.16 -5.49
CA ASP A 31 -1.76 19.13 -5.40
C ASP A 31 -1.30 18.75 -3.98
N TYR A 32 -2.00 19.23 -2.96
CA TYR A 32 -1.71 18.85 -1.57
C TYR A 32 -1.94 17.36 -1.32
N ILE A 33 -3.02 16.80 -1.87
CA ILE A 33 -3.30 15.37 -1.74
C ILE A 33 -2.27 14.54 -2.49
N LEU A 34 -1.87 14.96 -3.69
CA LEU A 34 -0.85 14.27 -4.47
C LEU A 34 0.51 14.32 -3.76
N PHE A 35 0.92 15.51 -3.33
CA PHE A 35 2.15 15.70 -2.57
C PHE A 35 2.17 14.88 -1.27
N TRP A 36 1.05 14.79 -0.56
CA TRP A 36 0.95 13.91 0.61
C TRP A 36 1.19 12.44 0.25
N GLN A 37 0.64 11.96 -0.87
CA GLN A 37 0.87 10.58 -1.32
C GLN A 37 2.34 10.35 -1.68
N GLU A 38 3.00 11.31 -2.32
CA GLU A 38 4.43 11.21 -2.64
C GLU A 38 5.30 11.20 -1.38
N LEU A 39 4.99 12.03 -0.37
CA LEU A 39 5.64 12.00 0.94
C LEU A 39 5.43 10.66 1.65
N LEU A 40 4.22 10.09 1.60
CA LEU A 40 3.95 8.77 2.15
C LEU A 40 4.84 7.69 1.51
N LEU A 41 5.12 7.77 0.21
CA LEU A 41 6.02 6.84 -0.46
C LEU A 41 7.48 7.06 -0.04
N ALA A 42 7.94 8.31 -0.01
CA ALA A 42 9.29 8.65 0.42
C ALA A 42 9.57 8.17 1.86
N SER A 43 8.53 8.16 2.72
CA SER A 43 8.63 7.70 4.10
C SER A 43 8.75 6.17 4.27
N LEU A 44 8.61 5.40 3.18
CA LEU A 44 8.77 3.94 3.18
C LEU A 44 10.23 3.52 3.02
N ASP A 45 11.06 4.37 2.42
CA ASP A 45 12.44 4.04 2.08
C ASP A 45 13.33 3.97 3.33
N TYR A 46 12.97 4.73 4.36
CA TYR A 46 13.73 4.84 5.60
C TYR A 46 12.89 4.40 6.80
N THR A 47 13.43 3.48 7.57
CA THR A 47 12.89 3.08 8.87
C THR A 47 13.91 3.42 9.94
N ASP A 48 13.42 3.91 11.06
CA ASP A 48 14.24 4.12 12.25
C ASP A 48 14.76 2.78 12.83
N GLU A 49 15.71 2.84 13.77
CA GLU A 49 16.27 1.70 14.51
C GLU A 49 15.18 0.80 15.10
N THR A 50 14.03 1.39 15.44
CA THR A 50 12.84 0.71 15.97
C THR A 50 11.99 0.02 14.88
N GLN A 51 12.46 -0.02 13.62
CA GLN A 51 11.71 -0.43 12.41
C GLN A 51 10.39 0.32 12.20
N LYS A 52 10.27 1.50 12.81
CA LYS A 52 9.09 2.35 12.66
C LYS A 52 9.14 3.01 11.29
N THR A 53 8.08 2.82 10.51
CA THR A 53 7.91 3.44 9.19
C THR A 53 7.33 4.85 9.37
N GLY A 54 7.77 5.78 8.54
CA GLY A 54 7.26 7.14 8.55
C GLY A 54 8.27 8.24 8.81
N LEU A 55 9.56 7.89 8.85
CA LEU A 55 10.62 8.88 8.87
C LEU A 55 10.71 9.55 7.49
N LEU A 56 10.53 10.87 7.45
CA LEU A 56 10.69 11.68 6.25
C LEU A 56 12.15 12.15 6.17
N SER A 57 12.99 11.32 5.59
CA SER A 57 14.38 11.64 5.29
C SER A 57 14.67 11.45 3.79
N PHE A 58 15.49 12.34 3.22
CA PHE A 58 15.96 12.22 1.84
C PHE A 58 17.11 11.21 1.72
N LYS A 59 17.94 11.14 2.75
CA LYS A 59 19.00 10.14 2.98
C LYS A 59 19.10 9.86 4.48
N GLU A 60 19.85 8.84 4.89
CA GLU A 60 19.97 8.38 6.30
C GLU A 60 20.09 9.50 7.35
N ASN A 61 20.70 10.65 7.02
CA ASN A 61 20.84 11.80 7.93
C ASN A 61 20.45 13.16 7.32
N ILE A 62 19.71 13.20 6.21
CA ILE A 62 19.30 14.45 5.57
C ILE A 62 17.78 14.57 5.66
N PRO A 63 17.23 15.42 6.55
CA PRO A 63 15.80 15.67 6.58
C PRO A 63 15.35 16.38 5.30
N TRP A 64 14.09 16.22 4.93
CA TRP A 64 13.56 16.93 3.77
C TRP A 64 13.52 18.44 4.02
N SER A 65 14.33 19.20 3.28
CA SER A 65 14.22 20.65 3.22
C SER A 65 13.24 21.06 2.13
N GLN A 66 12.73 22.28 2.23
CA GLN A 66 11.83 22.85 1.23
C GLN A 66 12.46 22.89 -0.17
N GLU A 67 13.75 23.23 -0.26
CA GLU A 67 14.49 23.27 -1.54
C GLU A 67 14.58 21.87 -2.17
N LEU A 68 14.86 20.84 -1.37
CA LEU A 68 14.87 19.46 -1.86
C LEU A 68 13.49 19.00 -2.32
N MET A 69 12.43 19.43 -1.64
CA MET A 69 11.07 19.11 -2.06
C MET A 69 10.72 19.78 -3.39
N GLU A 70 11.12 21.03 -3.60
CA GLU A 70 10.93 21.76 -4.87
C GLU A 70 11.61 21.03 -6.02
N ASP A 71 12.87 20.63 -5.85
CA ASP A 71 13.66 19.98 -6.88
C ASP A 71 13.19 18.54 -7.19
N VAL A 72 12.81 17.77 -6.16
CA VAL A 72 12.45 16.36 -6.34
C VAL A 72 10.99 16.18 -6.76
N PHE A 73 10.07 16.90 -6.14
CA PHE A 73 8.64 16.73 -6.41
C PHE A 73 8.11 17.68 -7.50
N GLY A 74 8.86 18.75 -7.84
CA GLY A 74 8.50 19.65 -8.94
C GLY A 74 7.31 20.57 -8.67
N TYR A 75 6.92 20.75 -7.41
CA TYR A 75 5.90 21.74 -7.03
C TYR A 75 6.52 23.12 -6.80
N SER A 76 5.69 24.16 -6.90
CA SER A 76 6.11 25.51 -6.53
C SER A 76 6.35 25.65 -5.03
N ARG A 77 7.22 26.59 -4.67
CA ARG A 77 7.49 27.00 -3.30
C ARG A 77 6.22 27.26 -2.47
N GLU A 78 5.25 27.92 -3.08
CA GLU A 78 3.98 28.28 -2.44
C GLU A 78 3.14 27.06 -2.11
N ILE A 79 3.08 26.08 -3.03
CA ILE A 79 2.35 24.83 -2.83
C ILE A 79 2.99 24.03 -1.70
N ILE A 80 4.31 23.86 -1.70
CA ILE A 80 5.03 23.11 -0.66
C ILE A 80 4.86 23.76 0.71
N THR A 81 5.03 25.09 0.79
CA THR A 81 4.85 25.83 2.06
C THR A 81 3.43 25.68 2.60
N GLY A 82 2.44 25.85 1.73
CA GLY A 82 1.04 25.72 2.12
C GLY A 82 0.67 24.30 2.54
N ALA A 83 1.12 23.30 1.78
CA ALA A 83 0.89 21.90 2.09
C ALA A 83 1.52 21.48 3.42
N MET A 84 2.80 21.80 3.65
CA MET A 84 3.50 21.46 4.90
C MET A 84 2.85 22.13 6.12
N THR A 85 2.42 23.38 5.97
CA THR A 85 1.66 24.09 7.02
C THR A 85 0.35 23.37 7.33
N MET A 86 -0.40 22.97 6.30
CA MET A 86 -1.65 22.25 6.47
C MET A 86 -1.43 20.85 7.07
N PHE A 87 -0.41 20.12 6.64
CA PHE A 87 -0.10 18.80 7.19
C PHE A 87 0.25 18.87 8.67
N LYS A 88 1.02 19.87 9.08
CA LYS A 88 1.32 20.12 10.50
C LYS A 88 0.05 20.46 11.28
N ASN A 89 -0.79 21.36 10.75
CA ASN A 89 -2.04 21.77 11.42
C ASN A 89 -3.07 20.63 11.54
N LEU A 90 -3.12 19.74 10.55
CA LEU A 90 -3.98 18.56 10.55
C LEU A 90 -3.39 17.38 11.35
N GLY A 91 -2.19 17.53 11.92
CA GLY A 91 -1.51 16.47 12.66
C GLY A 91 -1.04 15.31 11.78
N MET A 92 -0.91 15.52 10.47
CA MET A 92 -0.42 14.52 9.52
C MET A 92 1.10 14.37 9.56
N ILE A 93 1.81 15.45 9.91
CA ILE A 93 3.26 15.45 10.10
C ILE A 93 3.60 15.99 11.49
N THR A 94 4.56 15.35 12.16
CA THR A 94 5.19 15.83 13.39
C THR A 94 6.64 16.21 13.09
N VAL A 95 7.10 17.33 13.64
CA VAL A 95 8.52 17.70 13.61
C VAL A 95 9.05 17.60 15.04
N THR A 96 10.10 16.82 15.26
CA THR A 96 10.73 16.68 16.59
C THR A 96 11.63 17.88 16.89
N GLU A 97 12.02 18.05 18.16
CA GLU A 97 12.96 19.11 18.57
C GLU A 97 14.32 18.99 17.87
N SER A 98 14.70 17.78 17.48
CA SER A 98 15.92 17.47 16.71
C SER A 98 15.81 17.84 15.22
N GLY A 99 14.63 18.23 14.74
CA GLY A 99 14.38 18.59 13.34
C GLY A 99 13.98 17.42 12.45
N GLU A 100 13.75 16.24 13.00
CA GLU A 100 13.27 15.09 12.23
C GLU A 100 11.79 15.24 11.94
N MET A 101 11.40 14.93 10.71
CA MET A 101 10.01 14.94 10.28
C MET A 101 9.45 13.53 10.22
N TRP A 102 8.27 13.36 10.78
CA TRP A 102 7.58 12.09 10.86
C TRP A 102 6.18 12.23 10.27
N ALA A 103 5.86 11.39 9.30
CA ALA A 103 4.50 11.23 8.80
C ALA A 103 3.73 10.34 9.76
N ASN A 104 2.66 10.89 10.34
CA ASN A 104 1.81 10.20 11.30
C ASN A 104 0.82 9.28 10.59
N ASP A 105 0.29 8.30 11.33
CA ASP A 105 -0.76 7.39 10.87
C ASP A 105 -0.45 6.61 9.57
N ILE A 106 0.83 6.47 9.23
CA ILE A 106 1.27 5.69 8.06
C ILE A 106 0.77 4.26 8.12
N GLU A 107 0.77 3.63 9.28
CA GLU A 107 0.27 2.26 9.45
C GLU A 107 -1.22 2.13 9.13
N ARG A 108 -2.00 3.20 9.29
CA ARG A 108 -3.41 3.26 8.90
C ARG A 108 -3.57 3.47 7.40
N LEU A 109 -2.66 4.22 6.79
CA LEU A 109 -2.72 4.62 5.38
C LEU A 109 -2.10 3.56 4.45
N ILE A 110 -1.13 2.81 4.96
CA ILE A 110 -0.31 1.86 4.22
C ILE A 110 -0.42 0.50 4.90
N GLY A 111 -1.17 -0.41 4.28
CA GLY A 111 -1.23 -1.80 4.71
C GLY A 111 0.05 -2.54 4.34
N LYS A 112 0.62 -3.29 5.28
CA LYS A 112 1.72 -4.22 5.02
C LYS A 112 1.14 -5.62 4.82
N GLU A 113 1.47 -6.29 3.73
CA GLU A 113 1.15 -7.72 3.51
C GLU A 113 2.50 -8.42 3.29
N SER A 114 2.78 -9.50 4.04
CA SER A 114 3.97 -10.30 3.80
C SER A 114 3.78 -11.21 2.59
N ASP A 115 4.86 -11.63 1.94
CA ASP A 115 4.81 -12.56 0.80
C ASP A 115 3.98 -13.82 1.10
N SER A 116 4.05 -14.31 2.34
CA SER A 116 3.25 -15.46 2.78
C SER A 116 1.75 -15.14 2.83
N ALA A 117 1.38 -13.98 3.38
CA ALA A 117 0.01 -13.52 3.42
C ALA A 117 -0.54 -13.29 2.00
N GLU A 118 0.27 -12.72 1.09
CA GLU A 118 -0.09 -12.53 -0.31
C GLU A 118 -0.30 -13.86 -1.04
N ARG A 119 0.61 -14.83 -0.87
CA ARG A 119 0.46 -16.18 -1.43
C ARG A 119 -0.83 -16.84 -0.97
N VAL A 120 -1.13 -16.78 0.33
CA VAL A 120 -2.35 -17.37 0.90
C VAL A 120 -3.59 -16.67 0.36
N ARG A 121 -3.58 -15.33 0.22
CA ARG A 121 -4.68 -14.57 -0.37
C ARG A 121 -4.90 -14.95 -1.84
N LYS A 122 -3.83 -15.01 -2.65
CA LYS A 122 -3.88 -15.45 -4.06
C LYS A 122 -4.41 -16.88 -4.19
N HIS A 123 -3.92 -17.79 -3.34
CA HIS A 123 -4.38 -19.17 -3.30
C HIS A 123 -5.89 -19.24 -2.99
N ARG A 124 -6.36 -18.56 -1.93
CA ARG A 124 -7.78 -18.51 -1.58
C ARG A 124 -8.65 -17.92 -2.69
N ALA A 125 -8.18 -16.86 -3.36
CA ALA A 125 -8.89 -16.26 -4.48
C ALA A 125 -8.99 -17.23 -5.68
N LYS A 126 -7.93 -17.99 -5.97
CA LYS A 126 -7.94 -19.03 -7.02
C LYS A 126 -8.90 -20.17 -6.68
N ILE A 127 -8.91 -20.64 -5.44
CA ILE A 127 -9.88 -21.67 -5.00
C ILE A 127 -11.31 -21.17 -5.14
N LYS A 128 -11.60 -19.95 -4.68
CA LYS A 128 -12.95 -19.36 -4.79
C LYS A 128 -13.40 -19.21 -6.25
N LEU A 129 -12.50 -18.79 -7.15
CA LEU A 129 -12.80 -18.71 -8.58
C LEU A 129 -13.06 -20.10 -9.21
N LEU A 130 -12.37 -21.15 -8.73
CA LEU A 130 -12.62 -22.53 -9.17
C LEU A 130 -13.96 -23.07 -8.65
N GLU A 131 -14.34 -22.72 -7.42
CA GLU A 131 -15.63 -23.06 -6.82
C GLU A 131 -16.78 -22.35 -7.54
N ASP A 132 -16.63 -21.05 -7.85
CA ASP A 132 -17.64 -20.26 -8.56
C ASP A 132 -17.81 -20.70 -10.04
N ASN A 133 -16.76 -21.23 -10.67
CA ASN A 133 -16.82 -21.84 -12.01
C ASN A 133 -17.23 -23.33 -12.00
N SER A 134 -17.37 -23.94 -10.83
CA SER A 134 -17.98 -25.26 -10.70
C SER A 134 -19.50 -25.12 -10.81
N VAL A 135 -19.96 -24.92 -12.05
CA VAL A 135 -21.34 -25.20 -12.44
C VAL A 135 -21.66 -26.58 -11.88
N THR A 136 -22.67 -26.62 -11.02
CA THR A 136 -23.22 -27.84 -10.42
C THR A 136 -23.40 -28.91 -11.48
N CYS A 137 -22.53 -29.91 -11.51
CA CYS A 137 -22.79 -31.15 -12.23
C CYS A 137 -23.85 -31.93 -11.44
N ASN A 138 -25.11 -31.49 -11.54
CA ASN A 138 -26.26 -32.29 -11.13
C ASN A 138 -26.42 -33.41 -12.17
N VAL A 139 -25.55 -34.42 -12.11
CA VAL A 139 -25.78 -35.67 -12.83
C VAL A 139 -26.70 -36.53 -11.97
N THR A 140 -27.99 -36.24 -12.03
CA THR A 140 -29.00 -37.28 -11.79
C THR A 140 -28.93 -38.24 -12.98
N SER A 141 -28.23 -39.34 -12.82
CA SER A 141 -28.45 -40.51 -13.66
C SER A 141 -28.34 -41.78 -12.82
N ASN A 142 -29.50 -42.43 -12.65
CA ASN A 142 -29.61 -43.78 -12.12
C ASN A 142 -28.80 -44.74 -13.01
N VAL A 143 -27.64 -45.20 -12.56
CA VAL A 143 -27.11 -46.52 -12.94
C VAL A 143 -26.30 -47.09 -11.77
N THR A 144 -26.81 -48.16 -11.18
CA THR A 144 -26.10 -49.07 -10.28
C THR A 144 -24.88 -49.67 -10.99
N SER A 145 -23.68 -49.58 -10.40
CA SER A 145 -22.65 -50.65 -10.32
C SER A 145 -21.39 -50.17 -9.61
N ASN A 146 -20.96 -50.96 -8.62
CA ASN A 146 -19.72 -50.81 -7.83
C ASN A 146 -18.47 -50.78 -8.72
N ILE A 147 -17.49 -49.91 -8.42
CA ILE A 147 -16.03 -50.19 -8.50
C ILE A 147 -15.28 -49.15 -7.65
N THR A 148 -14.53 -49.67 -6.68
CA THR A 148 -13.50 -49.01 -5.89
C THR A 148 -12.44 -48.39 -6.79
N GLY A 149 -12.19 -47.07 -6.68
CA GLY A 149 -11.23 -46.39 -7.55
C GLY A 149 -10.69 -45.10 -6.95
N ASN A 150 -9.62 -45.27 -6.18
CA ASN A 150 -8.71 -44.27 -5.64
C ASN A 150 -8.53 -43.01 -6.53
N LYS A 151 -9.20 -41.89 -6.22
CA LYS A 151 -8.91 -40.58 -6.84
C LYS A 151 -7.66 -39.99 -6.17
N LYS A 152 -6.48 -40.38 -6.64
CA LYS A 152 -5.26 -39.58 -6.48
C LYS A 152 -5.46 -38.27 -7.23
N CYS A 153 -5.67 -37.17 -6.51
CA CYS A 153 -5.43 -35.84 -7.07
C CYS A 153 -3.92 -35.59 -6.94
N ASN A 154 -3.18 -35.90 -8.01
CA ASN A 154 -1.78 -35.46 -8.14
C ASN A 154 -1.84 -33.94 -8.36
N VAL A 155 -1.53 -33.18 -7.32
CA VAL A 155 -1.15 -31.77 -7.48
C VAL A 155 0.36 -31.76 -7.56
N GLU A 156 0.89 -31.79 -8.78
CA GLU A 156 2.30 -31.50 -9.03
C GLU A 156 2.53 -30.03 -8.65
N MET A 157 3.33 -29.84 -7.59
CA MET A 157 3.88 -28.55 -7.22
C MET A 157 5.11 -28.31 -8.11
N GLU A 158 4.95 -27.58 -9.20
CA GLU A 158 6.08 -26.92 -9.85
C GLU A 158 6.41 -25.65 -9.07
N MET A 159 7.48 -25.73 -8.28
CA MET A 159 8.22 -24.56 -7.81
C MET A 159 9.08 -24.05 -8.96
N GLU A 160 8.61 -23.05 -9.69
CA GLU A 160 9.51 -22.20 -10.45
C GLU A 160 9.98 -21.07 -9.52
N MET A 161 11.21 -21.23 -9.04
CA MET A 161 12.00 -20.14 -8.49
C MET A 161 12.61 -19.39 -9.67
N GLU A 162 12.21 -18.13 -9.87
CA GLU A 162 13.01 -17.10 -10.54
C GLU A 162 12.61 -15.70 -10.07
#